data_AF-A0A936KXA6-F1
#
_entry.id   AF-A0A936KXA6-F1
#
_cell.length_a   1.000
_cell.length_b   1.000
_cell.length_c   1.000
_cell.angle_alpha   90.00
_cell.angle_beta   90.00
_cell.angle_gamma   90.00
#
_symmetry.space_group_name_H-M   'P 1'
#
loop_
_entity.id
_entity.type
_entity.pdbx_description
1 polymer ?
#
loop_
_entity_poly.entity_id
_entity_poly.type
_entity_poly.pdbx_seq_one_letter_code
_entity_poly.pdbx_strand_id
1 'polypeptide(L)'
;MHLGNYEEAISDLEDFSTDDIFIGAVSLDALGDANMELNKVDKALSYYKKAAEYNKNELMTPYFYMKAAFASELSNNYTDALKYYTIIKEEYPKSQQAGDVDKYIARAEIKK
;
A
#
# COMPACT_ATOMS: atom_id res chain seq x y z
N MET A 1 -16.46 17.78 -5.08
CA MET A 1 -15.59 17.96 -6.26
C MET A 1 -14.15 17.76 -5.80
N HIS A 2 -13.68 16.51 -5.72
CA HIS A 2 -12.33 16.21 -5.21
C HIS A 2 -11.37 15.70 -6.29
N LEU A 3 -11.91 15.25 -7.44
CA LEU A 3 -11.13 14.66 -8.53
C LEU A 3 -10.04 15.61 -9.06
N GLY A 4 -10.34 16.89 -9.27
CA GLY A 4 -9.35 17.86 -9.73
C GLY A 4 -8.20 18.06 -8.75
N ASN A 5 -8.48 18.03 -7.45
CA ASN A 5 -7.46 18.19 -6.41
C ASN A 5 -6.54 16.97 -6.33
N TYR A 6 -7.05 15.76 -6.58
CA TYR A 6 -6.22 14.56 -6.58
C TYR A 6 -5.31 14.48 -7.81
N GLU A 7 -5.76 14.95 -8.97
CA GLU A 7 -4.90 14.97 -10.16
C GLU A 7 -3.78 16.02 -10.04
N GLU A 8 -4.07 17.19 -9.49
CA GLU A 8 -3.06 18.20 -9.16
C GLU A 8 -2.07 17.66 -8.11
N ALA A 9 -2.57 17.06 -7.03
CA ALA A 9 -1.72 16.46 -6.00
C ALA A 9 -0.82 15.34 -6.55
N ILE A 10 -1.31 14.52 -7.50
CA ILE A 10 -0.48 13.51 -8.16
C ILE A 10 0.65 14.18 -8.95
N SER A 11 0.35 15.24 -9.72
CA SER A 11 1.37 15.98 -10.48
C SER A 11 2.46 16.53 -9.55
N ASP A 12 2.07 17.19 -8.46
CA ASP A 12 3.00 17.79 -7.51
C ASP A 12 3.87 16.72 -6.82
N LEU A 13 3.26 15.57 -6.46
CA LEU A 13 3.97 14.47 -5.79
C LEU A 13 4.86 13.66 -6.73
N GLU A 14 4.54 13.58 -8.03
CA GLU A 14 5.40 12.92 -9.03
C GLU A 14 6.68 13.73 -9.31
N ASP A 15 6.60 15.05 -9.25
CA ASP A 15 7.75 15.96 -9.37
C ASP A 15 8.53 16.13 -8.05
N PHE A 16 7.94 15.71 -6.92
CA PHE A 16 8.54 15.82 -5.61
C PHE A 16 9.73 14.86 -5.45
N SER A 17 10.84 15.39 -4.91
CA SER A 17 12.00 14.60 -4.54
C SER A 17 12.55 15.06 -3.20
N THR A 18 13.10 14.12 -2.44
CA THR A 18 13.72 14.36 -1.14
C THR A 18 14.76 13.29 -0.84
N ASP A 19 15.78 13.66 -0.09
CA ASP A 19 16.76 12.72 0.48
C ASP A 19 16.29 12.14 1.82
N ASP A 20 15.22 12.70 2.40
CA ASP A 20 14.65 12.18 3.65
C ASP A 20 13.86 10.90 3.37
N ILE A 21 14.36 9.80 3.92
CA ILE A 21 13.84 8.47 3.64
C ILE A 21 12.38 8.30 4.12
N PHE A 22 12.01 8.96 5.22
CA PHE A 22 10.66 8.90 5.75
C PHE A 22 9.70 9.70 4.86
N ILE A 23 10.08 10.93 4.51
CA ILE A 23 9.26 11.78 3.64
C ILE A 23 9.12 11.15 2.25
N GLY A 24 10.17 10.52 1.72
CA GLY A 24 10.12 9.82 0.44
C GLY A 24 9.20 8.59 0.44
N ALA A 25 9.14 7.83 1.53
CA ALA A 25 8.19 6.72 1.64
C ALA A 25 6.74 7.22 1.74
N VAL A 26 6.51 8.30 2.50
CA VAL A 26 5.18 8.90 2.68
C VAL A 26 4.68 9.57 1.39
N SER A 27 5.55 10.19 0.59
CA SER A 27 5.14 10.76 -0.71
C SER A 27 4.66 9.67 -1.67
N LEU A 28 5.32 8.50 -1.68
CA LEU A 28 4.87 7.34 -2.44
C LEU A 28 3.53 6.80 -1.94
N ASP A 29 3.31 6.75 -0.62
CA ASP A 29 2.00 6.37 -0.05
C ASP A 29 0.90 7.35 -0.45
N ALA A 30 1.18 8.65 -0.40
CA ALA A 30 0.24 9.70 -0.81
C ALA A 30 -0.13 9.61 -2.30
N LEU A 31 0.83 9.28 -3.17
CA LEU A 31 0.56 8.96 -4.58
C LEU A 31 -0.36 7.73 -4.71
N GLY A 32 -0.13 6.71 -3.88
CA GLY A 32 -1.00 5.54 -3.79
C GLY A 32 -2.44 5.92 -3.43
N ASP A 33 -2.60 6.68 -2.36
CA ASP A 33 -3.90 7.14 -1.84
C ASP A 33 -4.64 8.01 -2.87
N ALA A 34 -3.96 8.99 -3.47
CA ALA A 34 -4.58 9.84 -4.49
C ALA A 34 -5.03 9.04 -5.72
N ASN A 35 -4.25 8.05 -6.15
CA ASN A 35 -4.67 7.14 -7.23
C ASN A 35 -5.86 6.26 -6.80
N MET A 36 -5.91 5.83 -5.53
CA MET A 36 -7.03 5.04 -5.00
C MET A 36 -8.34 5.85 -5.01
N GLU A 37 -8.31 7.11 -4.58
CA GLU A 37 -9.47 8.02 -4.61
C GLU A 37 -9.98 8.27 -6.04
N LEU A 38 -9.10 8.19 -7.03
CA LEU A 38 -9.44 8.26 -8.45
C LEU A 38 -9.88 6.91 -9.05
N ASN A 39 -10.05 5.87 -8.24
CA ASN A 39 -10.31 4.48 -8.64
C ASN A 39 -9.24 3.89 -9.59
N LYS A 40 -8.02 4.45 -9.60
CA LYS A 40 -6.86 3.95 -10.36
C LYS A 40 -6.13 2.89 -9.53
N VAL A 41 -6.83 1.81 -9.20
CA VAL A 41 -6.40 0.78 -8.22
C VAL A 41 -5.03 0.18 -8.54
N ASP A 42 -4.76 -0.14 -9.81
CA ASP A 42 -3.47 -0.74 -10.20
C ASP A 42 -2.29 0.23 -10.02
N LYS A 43 -2.51 1.53 -10.26
CA LYS A 43 -1.50 2.56 -9.99
C LYS A 43 -1.29 2.72 -8.49
N ALA A 44 -2.38 2.74 -7.72
CA ALA A 44 -2.31 2.80 -6.26
C ALA A 44 -1.48 1.63 -5.69
N LEU A 45 -1.77 0.41 -6.14
CA LEU A 45 -1.01 -0.79 -5.79
C LEU A 45 0.48 -0.64 -6.10
N SER A 46 0.84 -0.15 -7.29
CA SER A 46 2.24 0.07 -7.67
C SER A 46 2.96 1.03 -6.70
N TYR A 47 2.30 2.13 -6.33
CA TYR A 47 2.85 3.11 -5.40
C TYR A 47 2.96 2.59 -3.97
N TYR A 48 1.97 1.85 -3.45
CA TYR A 48 2.07 1.21 -2.13
C TYR A 48 3.21 0.20 -2.06
N LYS A 49 3.44 -0.59 -3.13
CA LYS A 49 4.59 -1.49 -3.19
C LYS A 49 5.91 -0.73 -3.17
N LYS A 50 6.02 0.34 -3.96
CA LYS A 50 7.20 1.21 -3.95
C LYS A 50 7.44 1.77 -2.55
N ALA A 51 6.39 2.26 -1.86
CA ALA A 51 6.50 2.76 -0.50
C ALA A 51 6.98 1.68 0.49
N ALA A 52 6.42 0.46 0.40
CA ALA A 52 6.81 -0.69 1.22
C ALA A 52 8.29 -1.07 1.04
N GLU A 53 8.79 -0.95 -0.19
CA GLU A 53 10.14 -1.36 -0.58
C GLU A 53 11.16 -0.20 -0.53
N TYR A 54 10.71 1.05 -0.41
CA TYR A 54 11.55 2.25 -0.43
C TYR A 54 12.58 2.25 0.70
N ASN A 55 12.14 1.89 1.91
CA ASN A 55 13.00 1.68 3.06
C ASN A 55 12.38 0.66 4.01
N LYS A 56 12.82 -0.59 3.90
CA LYS A 56 12.22 -1.69 4.66
C LYS A 56 12.44 -1.51 6.16
N ASN A 57 11.36 -1.46 6.94
CA ASN A 57 11.40 -1.33 8.39
C ASN A 57 10.11 -1.84 9.06
N GLU A 58 10.21 -2.16 10.35
CA GLU A 58 9.14 -2.75 11.16
C GLU A 58 7.87 -1.90 11.30
N LEU A 59 7.96 -0.58 11.07
CA LEU A 59 6.85 0.34 11.27
C LEU A 59 6.07 0.58 9.97
N MET A 60 6.77 0.98 8.91
CA MET A 60 6.12 1.46 7.68
C MET A 60 5.89 0.37 6.65
N THR A 61 6.80 -0.59 6.50
CA THR A 61 6.67 -1.66 5.52
C THR A 61 5.41 -2.49 5.69
N PRO A 62 5.06 -2.99 6.90
CA PRO A 62 3.82 -3.74 7.06
C PRO A 62 2.57 -2.87 6.85
N TYR A 63 2.62 -1.58 7.16
CA TYR A 63 1.54 -0.64 6.86
C TYR A 63 1.30 -0.49 5.35
N PHE A 64 2.35 -0.28 4.56
CA PHE A 64 2.21 -0.14 3.11
C PHE A 64 1.87 -1.47 2.42
N TYR A 65 2.39 -2.60 2.89
CA TYR A 65 1.95 -3.91 2.39
C TYR A 65 0.48 -4.19 2.72
N MET A 66 -0.04 -3.69 3.84
CA MET A 66 -1.46 -3.81 4.17
C MET A 66 -2.33 -3.06 3.14
N LYS A 67 -1.92 -1.84 2.76
CA LYS A 67 -2.58 -1.07 1.70
C LYS A 67 -2.47 -1.72 0.32
N ALA A 68 -1.30 -2.27 -0.02
CA ALA A 68 -1.09 -3.03 -1.25
C ALA A 68 -2.02 -4.26 -1.31
N ALA A 69 -2.13 -5.01 -0.21
CA ALA A 69 -3.02 -6.16 -0.13
C ALA A 69 -4.49 -5.77 -0.31
N PHE A 70 -4.92 -4.69 0.34
CA PHE A 70 -6.27 -4.14 0.17
C PHE A 70 -6.54 -3.72 -1.29
N ALA A 71 -5.60 -3.03 -1.93
CA ALA A 71 -5.71 -2.67 -3.35
C ALA A 71 -5.81 -3.92 -4.25
N SER A 72 -5.04 -4.96 -3.96
CA SER A 72 -5.13 -6.24 -4.67
C SER A 72 -6.50 -6.91 -4.51
N GLU A 73 -7.09 -6.86 -3.31
CA GLU A 73 -8.47 -7.37 -3.10
C GLU A 73 -9.52 -6.57 -3.89
N LEU A 74 -9.39 -5.25 -3.97
CA LEU A 74 -10.30 -4.40 -4.77
C LEU A 74 -10.27 -4.78 -6.25
N SER A 75 -9.09 -5.14 -6.78
CA SER A 75 -8.94 -5.68 -8.14
C SER A 75 -9.28 -7.18 -8.25
N ASN A 76 -9.86 -7.80 -7.22
CA ASN A 76 -10.13 -9.25 -7.11
C ASN A 76 -8.89 -10.15 -7.28
N ASN A 77 -7.69 -9.61 -7.12
CA ASN A 77 -6.44 -10.34 -7.16
C ASN A 77 -6.08 -10.85 -5.76
N TYR A 78 -6.84 -11.82 -5.28
CA TYR A 78 -6.66 -12.40 -3.94
C TYR A 78 -5.33 -13.17 -3.79
N THR A 79 -4.72 -13.62 -4.89
CA THR A 79 -3.40 -14.27 -4.86
C THR A 79 -2.32 -13.29 -4.43
N ASP A 80 -2.29 -12.09 -5.01
CA ASP A 80 -1.32 -11.06 -4.61
C ASP A 80 -1.65 -10.49 -3.22
N ALA A 81 -2.93 -10.33 -2.88
CA ALA A 81 -3.33 -9.92 -1.54
C ALA A 81 -2.79 -10.87 -0.47
N LEU A 82 -2.95 -12.19 -0.67
CA LEU A 82 -2.41 -13.21 0.23
C LEU A 82 -0.90 -13.12 0.36
N LYS A 83 -0.18 -12.90 -0.75
CA LYS A 83 1.27 -12.73 -0.71
C LYS A 83 1.68 -11.59 0.24
N TYR A 84 1.05 -10.42 0.13
CA TYR A 84 1.38 -9.28 0.99
C TYR A 84 0.98 -9.52 2.45
N TYR A 85 -0.19 -10.12 2.71
CA TYR A 85 -0.60 -10.49 4.06
C TYR A 85 0.34 -11.50 4.71
N THR A 86 0.80 -12.51 3.96
CA THR A 86 1.78 -13.47 4.45
C THR A 86 3.11 -12.81 4.77
N ILE A 87 3.58 -11.87 3.93
CA ILE A 87 4.79 -11.08 4.23
C ILE A 87 4.65 -10.34 5.57
N ILE A 88 3.52 -9.66 5.80
CA ILE A 88 3.27 -8.98 7.09
C ILE A 88 3.35 -9.95 8.27
N LYS A 89 2.73 -11.12 8.13
CA LYS A 89 2.70 -12.14 9.19
C LYS A 89 4.08 -12.71 9.49
N GLU A 90 4.84 -13.06 8.46
CA GLU A 90 6.10 -13.80 8.60
C GLU A 90 7.29 -12.89 8.86
N GLU A 91 7.39 -11.76 8.15
CA GLU A 91 8.54 -10.86 8.24
C GLU A 91 8.35 -9.75 9.28
N TYR A 92 7.10 -9.35 9.59
CA TYR A 92 6.81 -8.23 10.50
C TYR A 92 5.86 -8.60 11.66
N PRO A 93 6.12 -9.70 12.40
CA PRO A 93 5.19 -10.23 13.41
C PRO A 93 4.97 -9.31 14.62
N LYS A 94 5.81 -8.28 14.81
CA LYS A 94 5.70 -7.30 15.90
C LYS A 94 4.94 -6.03 15.49
N SER A 95 4.58 -5.91 14.21
CA SER A 95 3.83 -4.77 13.69
C SER A 95 2.39 -4.77 14.18
N GLN A 96 1.76 -3.60 14.16
CA GLN A 96 0.33 -3.49 14.46
C GLN A 96 -0.52 -4.32 13.48
N GLN A 97 -0.12 -4.35 12.21
CA GLN A 97 -0.84 -5.03 11.14
C GLN A 97 -0.81 -6.56 11.33
N ALA A 98 0.29 -7.12 11.83
CA ALA A 98 0.38 -8.55 12.12
C ALA A 98 -0.64 -9.04 13.15
N GLY A 99 -1.07 -8.19 14.09
CA GLY A 99 -2.09 -8.54 15.08
C GLY A 99 -3.47 -8.86 14.48
N ASP A 100 -3.74 -8.33 13.29
CA ASP A 100 -5.02 -8.48 12.59
C ASP A 100 -4.90 -9.27 11.29
N VAL A 101 -3.68 -9.53 10.80
CA VAL A 101 -3.44 -10.01 9.43
C VAL A 101 -4.09 -11.36 9.13
N ASP A 102 -4.18 -12.24 10.12
CA ASP A 102 -4.78 -13.57 9.98
C ASP A 102 -6.24 -13.53 9.51
N LYS A 103 -7.01 -12.51 9.93
CA LYS A 103 -8.41 -12.35 9.48
C LYS A 103 -8.48 -12.03 7.99
N TYR A 104 -7.51 -11.29 7.49
CA TYR A 104 -7.42 -10.91 6.09
C TYR A 104 -6.91 -12.05 5.22
N ILE A 105 -5.94 -12.84 5.72
CA ILE A 105 -5.50 -14.09 5.08
C ILE A 105 -6.69 -15.03 4.91
N ALA A 106 -7.40 -15.34 5.99
CA ALA A 106 -8.55 -16.25 5.92
C ALA A 106 -9.63 -15.75 4.95
N ARG A 107 -9.91 -14.44 4.92
CA ARG A 107 -10.85 -13.84 3.96
C ARG A 107 -10.39 -14.02 2.52
N ALA A 108 -9.13 -13.74 2.24
CA ALA A 108 -8.59 -13.81 0.89
C ALA A 108 -8.46 -15.28 0.40
N GLU A 109 -8.18 -16.24 1.29
CA GLU A 109 -8.18 -17.67 0.97
C GLU A 109 -9.57 -18.17 0.53
N ILE A 110 -10.65 -17.68 1.15
CA ILE A 110 -12.03 -18.05 0.76
C ILE A 110 -12.38 -17.52 -0.64
N LYS A 111 -11.73 -16.44 -1.07
CA LYS A 111 -12.05 -15.70 -2.31
C LYS A 111 -11.10 -16.00 -3.48
N LYS A 112 -9.99 -16.69 -3.23
CA LYS A 112 -8.98 -17.07 -4.23
C LYS A 112 -9.51 -18.14 -5.17
#